data_AF-A0A0U3MWV6-F1
#
_entry.id   AF-A0A0U3MWV6-F1
#
_cell.length_a   1.000
_cell.length_b   1.000
_cell.length_c   1.000
_cell.angle_alpha   90.00
_cell.angle_beta   90.00
_cell.angle_gamma   90.00
#
_symmetry.space_group_name_H-M   'P 1'
#
loop_
_entity.id
_entity.type
_entity.pdbx_description
1 polymer ?
#
loop_
_entity_poly.entity_id
_entity_poly.type
_entity_poly.pdbx_seq_one_letter_code
_entity_poly.pdbx_strand_id
1 'polypeptide(L)'
;MNRFIHWLTLLLKYACPLVVAAVPCVMAVGVFAPWPVAQQALGPSDAREAVLIAWSYSSKSSGNVIHKRREQSYVLVPTLRAMTVIEEDGQVRTEEDALSLVGAVVRFALACLGTWWFWLRKRSQGRMRAA
;
A
#
# COMPACT_ATOMS: atom_id res chain seq x y z
N MET A 1 5.85 24.80 -20.10
CA MET A 1 5.42 23.38 -20.21
C MET A 1 6.55 22.38 -19.92
N ASN A 2 7.75 22.54 -20.51
CA ASN A 2 8.87 21.59 -20.34
C ASN A 2 9.36 21.38 -18.89
N ARG A 3 9.31 22.41 -18.04
CA ARG A 3 9.68 22.28 -16.61
C ARG A 3 8.75 21.35 -15.83
N PHE A 4 7.45 21.38 -16.11
CA PHE A 4 6.46 20.55 -15.42
C PHE A 4 6.65 19.06 -15.74
N ILE A 5 6.86 18.73 -17.02
CA ILE A 5 7.13 17.35 -17.47
C ILE A 5 8.42 16.83 -16.82
N HIS A 6 9.45 17.67 -16.70
CA HIS A 6 10.71 17.27 -16.08
C HIS A 6 10.56 16.94 -14.59
N TRP A 7 9.86 17.80 -13.84
CA TRP A 7 9.55 17.57 -12.43
C TRP A 7 8.69 16.32 -12.21
N LEU A 8 7.65 16.14 -13.01
CA LEU A 8 6.79 14.97 -12.96
C LEU A 8 7.60 13.68 -13.19
N THR A 9 8.48 13.68 -14.21
CA THR A 9 9.33 12.52 -14.52
C THR A 9 10.29 12.18 -13.38
N LEU A 10 10.90 13.20 -12.76
CA LEU A 10 11.76 13.03 -11.59
C LEU A 10 10.98 12.43 -10.42
N LEU A 11 9.77 12.93 -10.17
CA LEU A 11 8.92 12.45 -9.09
C LEU A 11 8.55 10.97 -9.29
N LEU A 12 8.09 10.59 -10.49
CA LEU A 12 7.77 9.18 -10.79
C LEU A 12 9.00 8.26 -10.69
N LYS A 13 10.19 8.72 -11.12
CA LYS A 13 11.42 7.94 -11.07
C LYS A 13 11.78 7.47 -9.65
N TYR A 14 11.44 8.25 -8.63
CA TYR A 14 11.70 7.90 -7.23
C TYR A 14 10.46 7.36 -6.50
N ALA A 15 9.27 7.84 -6.84
CA ALA A 15 8.03 7.37 -6.22
C ALA A 15 7.72 5.90 -6.56
N CYS A 16 7.89 5.49 -7.82
CA CYS A 16 7.61 4.10 -8.23
C CYS A 16 8.45 3.06 -7.47
N PRO A 17 9.79 3.13 -7.41
CA PRO A 17 10.58 2.15 -6.67
C PRO A 17 10.31 2.20 -5.16
N LEU A 18 10.01 3.39 -4.62
CA LEU A 18 9.63 3.53 -3.23
C LEU A 18 8.34 2.77 -2.91
N VAL A 19 7.32 2.84 -3.78
CA VAL A 19 6.08 2.06 -3.64
C VAL A 19 6.37 0.56 -3.74
N VAL A 20 7.20 0.14 -4.72
CA VAL A 20 7.56 -1.28 -4.89
C VAL A 20 8.26 -1.83 -3.66
N ALA A 21 9.14 -1.06 -3.03
CA ALA A 21 9.82 -1.44 -1.79
C ALA A 21 8.92 -1.32 -0.55
N ALA A 22 8.00 -0.37 -0.51
CA ALA A 22 7.12 -0.15 0.64
C ALA A 22 6.12 -1.31 0.84
N VAL A 23 5.59 -1.90 -0.23
CA VAL A 23 4.63 -3.01 -0.13
C VAL A 23 5.15 -4.22 0.67
N PRO A 24 6.32 -4.82 0.35
CA PRO A 24 6.84 -5.92 1.16
C PRO A 24 7.18 -5.49 2.59
N CYS A 25 7.59 -4.23 2.80
CA CYS A 25 7.79 -3.71 4.15
C CYS A 25 6.47 -3.67 4.95
N VAL A 26 5.37 -3.22 4.35
CA VAL A 26 4.04 -3.19 5.01
C VAL A 26 3.58 -4.61 5.32
N MET A 27 3.75 -5.56 4.40
CA MET A 27 3.44 -6.97 4.64
C MET A 27 4.23 -7.53 5.82
N ALA A 28 5.55 -7.25 5.87
CA ALA A 28 6.39 -7.67 6.98
C ALA A 28 5.94 -7.05 8.32
N VAL A 29 5.59 -5.76 8.33
CA VAL A 29 5.06 -5.09 9.53
C VAL A 29 3.79 -5.78 10.03
N GLY A 30 2.88 -6.19 9.14
CA GLY A 30 1.67 -6.93 9.53
C GLY A 30 1.97 -8.26 10.23
N VAL A 31 3.04 -8.95 9.81
CA VAL A 31 3.47 -10.22 10.40
C VAL A 31 4.19 -10.02 11.74
N PHE A 32 5.09 -9.04 11.83
CA PHE A 32 5.90 -8.81 13.03
C PHE A 32 5.20 -7.99 14.12
N ALA A 33 4.27 -7.12 13.74
CA ALA A 33 3.53 -6.24 14.65
C ALA A 33 2.02 -6.37 14.40
N PRO A 34 1.43 -7.54 14.70
CA PRO A 34 0.00 -7.75 14.50
C PRO A 34 -0.81 -6.79 15.36
N TRP A 35 -1.88 -6.25 14.79
CA TRP A 35 -2.80 -5.37 15.51
C TRP A 35 -3.89 -6.20 16.21
N PRO A 36 -3.93 -6.25 17.56
CA PRO A 36 -4.84 -7.16 18.27
C PRO A 36 -6.33 -6.95 17.97
N VAL A 37 -6.72 -5.69 17.74
CA VAL A 37 -8.11 -5.33 17.39
C VAL A 37 -8.53 -5.98 16.08
N ALA A 38 -7.65 -5.98 15.08
CA ALA A 38 -7.92 -6.66 13.82
C ALA A 38 -7.98 -8.18 13.98
N GLN A 39 -7.12 -8.77 14.81
CA GLN A 39 -7.16 -10.21 15.07
C GLN A 39 -8.47 -10.66 15.73
N GLN A 40 -9.00 -9.84 16.65
CA GLN A 40 -10.30 -10.10 17.29
C GLN A 40 -11.46 -9.93 16.31
N ALA A 41 -11.39 -8.92 15.44
CA ALA A 41 -12.44 -8.62 14.47
C ALA A 41 -12.51 -9.63 13.31
N LEU A 42 -11.36 -10.11 12.84
CA LEU A 42 -11.25 -11.11 11.76
C LEU A 42 -11.55 -12.54 12.27
N GLY A 43 -11.35 -12.80 13.56
CA GLY A 43 -11.46 -14.13 14.13
C GLY A 43 -10.20 -14.99 13.91
N PRO A 44 -10.05 -16.10 14.66
CA PRO A 44 -8.79 -16.84 14.74
C PRO A 44 -8.40 -17.60 13.46
N SER A 45 -9.35 -17.94 12.59
CA SER A 45 -9.07 -18.53 11.27
C SER A 45 -8.49 -17.48 10.33
N ASP A 46 -9.22 -16.38 10.15
CA ASP A 46 -8.92 -15.40 9.11
C ASP A 46 -7.72 -14.53 9.52
N ALA A 47 -7.52 -14.30 10.83
CA ALA A 47 -6.34 -13.60 11.34
C ALA A 47 -5.01 -14.32 11.05
N ARG A 48 -5.01 -15.64 10.87
CA ARG A 48 -3.79 -16.40 10.49
C ARG A 48 -3.47 -16.29 9.00
N GLU A 49 -4.51 -16.11 8.19
CA GLU A 49 -4.44 -16.03 6.73
C GLU A 49 -4.37 -14.58 6.22
N ALA A 50 -4.54 -13.60 7.12
CA ALA A 50 -4.54 -12.18 6.83
C ALA A 50 -3.14 -11.62 6.61
N VAL A 51 -2.89 -11.11 5.41
CA VAL A 51 -1.68 -10.36 5.06
C VAL A 51 -2.02 -8.87 4.99
N LEU A 52 -1.33 -8.05 5.79
CA LEU A 52 -1.53 -6.59 5.77
C LEU A 52 -1.07 -6.01 4.44
N ILE A 53 -1.95 -5.26 3.77
CA ILE A 53 -1.65 -4.60 2.49
C ILE A 53 -1.69 -3.07 2.57
N ALA A 54 -2.46 -2.52 3.50
CA ALA A 54 -2.56 -1.08 3.68
C ALA A 54 -2.90 -0.75 5.13
N TRP A 55 -2.47 0.42 5.56
CA TRP A 55 -2.79 0.98 6.86
C TRP A 55 -3.01 2.48 6.72
N SER A 56 -3.92 3.01 7.51
CA SER A 56 -4.20 4.43 7.59
C SER A 56 -4.50 4.78 9.04
N TYR A 57 -3.95 5.90 9.48
CA TYR A 57 -4.19 6.43 10.80
C TYR A 57 -4.51 7.91 10.67
N SER A 58 -5.67 8.30 11.18
CA SER A 58 -6.14 9.67 11.19
C SER A 58 -6.54 10.03 12.61
N SER A 59 -6.01 11.15 13.10
CA SER A 59 -6.39 11.73 14.38
C SER A 59 -6.86 13.15 14.11
N LYS A 60 -8.09 13.47 14.51
CA LYS A 60 -8.65 14.81 14.41
C LYS A 60 -9.07 15.28 15.80
N SER A 61 -8.59 16.46 16.20
CA SER A 61 -9.02 17.10 17.43
C SER A 61 -10.11 18.12 17.09
N SER A 62 -11.27 18.02 17.73
CA SER A 62 -12.35 19.00 17.61
C SER A 62 -12.76 19.46 19.01
N GLY A 63 -12.35 20.67 19.40
CA GLY A 63 -12.51 21.16 20.77
C GLY A 63 -11.74 20.27 21.76
N ASN A 64 -12.47 19.72 22.75
CA ASN A 64 -11.92 18.85 23.80
C ASN A 64 -12.04 17.35 23.49
N VAL A 65 -12.52 16.98 22.30
CA VAL A 65 -12.71 15.59 21.87
C VAL A 65 -11.66 15.24 20.82
N ILE A 66 -10.95 14.13 21.04
CA ILE A 66 -9.96 13.59 20.11
C ILE A 66 -10.61 12.42 19.38
N HIS A 67 -10.94 12.62 18.10
CA HIS A 67 -11.42 11.57 17.23
C HIS A 67 -10.23 10.79 16.67
N LYS A 68 -10.23 9.47 16.88
CA LYS A 68 -9.18 8.57 16.39
C LYS A 68 -9.80 7.57 15.43
N ARG A 69 -9.31 7.55 14.20
CA ARG A 69 -9.67 6.57 13.20
C ARG A 69 -8.43 5.82 12.75
N ARG A 70 -8.41 4.51 12.99
CA ARG A 70 -7.36 3.60 12.52
C ARG A 70 -7.99 2.59 11.57
N GLU A 71 -7.40 2.44 10.40
CA GLU A 71 -7.90 1.58 9.35
C GLU A 71 -6.76 0.68 8.86
N GLN A 72 -7.00 -0.61 8.78
CA GLN A 72 -6.04 -1.57 8.24
C GLN A 72 -6.75 -2.52 7.28
N SER A 73 -6.23 -2.59 6.06
CA SER A 73 -6.72 -3.49 5.03
C SER A 73 -5.83 -4.72 4.94
N TYR A 74 -6.48 -5.87 4.95
CA TYR A 74 -5.87 -7.19 4.91
C TYR A 74 -6.35 -7.94 3.66
N VAL A 75 -5.50 -8.83 3.17
CA VAL A 75 -5.86 -9.83 2.17
C VAL A 75 -5.81 -11.19 2.83
N LEU A 76 -6.92 -11.92 2.79
CA LEU A 76 -7.02 -13.27 3.28
C LEU A 76 -6.53 -14.24 2.20
N VAL A 77 -5.46 -14.97 2.48
CA VAL A 77 -4.87 -15.97 1.56
C VAL A 77 -5.17 -17.36 2.12
N PRO A 78 -5.92 -18.23 1.39
CA PRO A 78 -5.97 -18.33 -0.07
C PRO A 78 -7.23 -17.76 -0.73
N THR A 79 -8.22 -17.27 0.03
CA THR A 79 -9.51 -16.84 -0.53
C THR A 79 -9.43 -15.59 -1.41
N LEU A 80 -8.29 -14.87 -1.37
CA LEU A 80 -8.04 -13.61 -2.07
C LEU A 80 -9.12 -12.56 -1.78
N ARG A 81 -9.68 -12.58 -0.57
CA ARG A 81 -10.65 -11.59 -0.12
C ARG A 81 -9.92 -10.43 0.53
N ALA A 82 -10.33 -9.21 0.21
CA ALA A 82 -9.84 -8.02 0.90
C ALA A 82 -10.82 -7.63 2.00
N MET A 83 -10.31 -7.48 3.22
CA MET A 83 -11.08 -7.12 4.39
C MET A 83 -10.41 -5.94 5.08
N THR A 84 -11.18 -4.88 5.33
CA THR A 84 -10.71 -3.67 5.98
C THR A 84 -11.29 -3.61 7.38
N VAL A 85 -10.41 -3.57 8.38
CA VAL A 85 -10.77 -3.35 9.78
C VAL A 85 -10.63 -1.86 10.08
N ILE A 86 -11.73 -1.24 10.47
CA ILE A 86 -11.82 0.18 10.82
C ILE A 86 -12.15 0.27 12.31
N GLU A 87 -11.28 0.92 13.08
CA GLU A 87 -11.53 1.35 14.46
C GLU A 87 -11.75 2.87 14.46
N GLU A 88 -12.93 3.31 14.86
CA GLU A 88 -13.30 4.73 14.99
C GLU A 88 -13.87 4.97 16.38
N ASP A 89 -13.18 5.78 17.19
CA ASP A 89 -13.59 6.14 18.56
C ASP A 89 -13.95 4.93 19.45
N GLY A 90 -13.22 3.82 19.28
CA GLY A 90 -13.39 2.56 20.02
C GLY A 90 -14.48 1.64 19.47
N GLN A 91 -15.20 2.04 18.42
CA GLN A 91 -16.09 1.16 17.66
C GLN A 91 -15.30 0.47 16.55
N VAL A 92 -15.42 -0.85 16.46
CA VAL A 92 -14.72 -1.66 15.46
C VAL A 92 -15.71 -2.15 14.42
N ARG A 93 -15.38 -1.96 13.14
CA ARG A 93 -16.17 -2.43 11.99
C ARG A 93 -15.26 -3.13 11.00
N THR A 94 -15.81 -4.11 10.31
CA THR A 94 -15.13 -4.84 9.25
C THR A 94 -15.90 -4.68 7.96
N GLU A 95 -15.22 -4.24 6.90
CA GLU A 95 -15.79 -4.05 5.57
C GLU A 95 -15.08 -4.99 4.58
N GLU A 96 -15.84 -5.73 3.79
CA GLU A 96 -15.29 -6.55 2.70
C GLU A 96 -15.29 -5.73 1.41
N ASP A 97 -14.13 -5.61 0.76
CA ASP A 97 -13.96 -4.67 -0.35
C ASP A 97 -13.18 -5.30 -1.51
N ALA A 98 -13.85 -6.16 -2.28
CA ALA A 98 -13.25 -6.91 -3.39
C ALA A 98 -12.68 -6.00 -4.50
N LEU A 99 -13.27 -4.83 -4.73
CA LEU A 99 -12.79 -3.84 -5.69
C LEU A 99 -11.45 -3.21 -5.26
N SER A 100 -11.20 -3.14 -3.96
CA SER A 100 -9.97 -2.57 -3.40
C SER A 100 -8.74 -3.44 -3.72
N LEU A 101 -8.89 -4.78 -3.70
CA LEU A 101 -7.80 -5.70 -4.02
C LEU A 101 -7.33 -5.59 -5.47
N VAL A 102 -8.27 -5.67 -6.41
CA VAL A 102 -7.95 -5.60 -7.85
C VAL A 102 -7.28 -4.25 -8.17
N GLY A 103 -7.82 -3.17 -7.61
CA GLY A 103 -7.22 -1.83 -7.74
C GLY A 103 -5.80 -1.77 -7.18
N ALA A 104 -5.54 -2.36 -6.01
CA ALA A 104 -4.21 -2.42 -5.40
C ALA A 104 -3.21 -3.21 -6.25
N VAL A 105 -3.62 -4.38 -6.78
CA VAL A 105 -2.79 -5.21 -7.65
C VAL A 105 -2.42 -4.47 -8.94
N VAL A 106 -3.38 -3.81 -9.58
CA VAL A 106 -3.14 -3.03 -10.81
C VAL A 106 -2.19 -1.86 -10.55
N ARG A 107 -2.39 -1.11 -9.46
CA ARG A 107 -1.50 0.00 -9.08
C ARG A 107 -0.08 -0.49 -8.81
N PHE A 108 0.07 -1.63 -8.12
CA PHE A 108 1.37 -2.23 -7.86
C PHE A 108 2.05 -2.69 -9.15
N ALA A 109 1.33 -3.35 -10.06
CA ALA A 109 1.84 -3.73 -11.37
C ALA A 109 2.34 -2.52 -12.18
N LEU A 110 1.58 -1.41 -12.17
CA LEU A 110 2.00 -0.15 -12.79
C LEU A 110 3.26 0.44 -12.12
N ALA A 111 3.37 0.37 -10.79
CA ALA A 111 4.58 0.81 -10.08
C ALA A 111 5.80 -0.05 -10.43
N CYS A 112 5.64 -1.36 -10.58
CA CYS A 112 6.67 -2.28 -11.07
C CYS A 112 7.09 -1.92 -12.50
N LEU A 113 6.14 -1.71 -13.41
CA LEU A 113 6.40 -1.28 -14.79
C LEU A 113 7.11 0.08 -14.85
N GLY A 114 6.67 1.04 -14.04
CA GLY A 114 7.31 2.36 -13.94
C GLY A 114 8.74 2.27 -13.41
N THR A 115 8.95 1.48 -12.35
CA THR A 115 10.29 1.21 -11.80
C THR A 115 11.19 0.58 -12.84
N TRP A 116 10.69 -0.43 -13.57
CA TRP A 116 11.41 -1.05 -14.66
C TRP A 116 11.76 -0.04 -15.76
N TRP A 117 10.80 0.77 -16.19
CA TRP A 117 11.01 1.77 -17.24
C TRP A 117 12.03 2.85 -16.88
N PHE A 118 12.04 3.31 -15.61
CA PHE A 118 12.91 4.40 -15.18
C PHE A 118 14.30 3.97 -14.71
N TRP A 119 14.42 2.78 -14.11
CA TRP A 119 15.68 2.30 -13.52
C TRP A 119 16.32 1.16 -14.31
N LEU A 120 15.52 0.21 -14.79
CA LEU A 120 16.04 -1.04 -15.38
C LEU A 120 16.08 -1.03 -16.90
N ARG A 121 15.31 -0.14 -17.55
CA ARG A 121 15.42 0.07 -18.99
C ARG A 121 16.80 0.64 -19.26
N LYS A 122 17.71 -0.22 -19.75
CA LYS A 122 18.96 0.22 -20.37
C LYS A 122 18.59 1.32 -21.35
N ARG A 123 18.90 2.58 -21.00
CA ARG A 123 18.97 3.62 -22.00
C ARG A 123 20.07 3.15 -22.92
N SER A 124 19.67 2.64 -24.08
CA SER A 124 20.55 2.54 -25.25
C SER A 124 20.94 3.98 -25.64
N GLN A 125 21.69 4.66 -24.77
CA GLN A 125 22.39 5.87 -25.09
C GLN A 125 23.65 5.41 -25.79
N GLY A 126 23.53 5.31 -27.12
CA GLY A 126 24.61 5.47 -28.07
C GLY A 126 25.94 4.84 -27.68
N ARG A 127 26.05 3.51 -27.83
CA ARG A 127 27.32 2.93 -28.28
C ARG A 127 27.45 3.16 -29.80
N MET A 128 27.44 4.43 -30.18
CA MET A 128 27.84 4.95 -31.48
C MET A 128 28.56 6.26 -31.18
N ARG A 129 29.89 6.18 -31.02
CA ARG A 129 30.93 7.18 -31.32
C ARG A 129 32.08 7.11 -30.32
N ALA A 130 33.06 6.30 -30.68
CA ALA A 130 34.51 6.50 -30.59
C ALA A 130 35.09 5.11 -30.78
N ALA A 131 35.35 4.72 -32.03
CA ALA A 131 36.63 4.88 -32.74
C ALA A 131 37.28 3.50 -32.83
#